data_AF-A0A351MAH5-F1
#
_entry.id   AF-A0A351MAH5-F1
#
_cell.length_a   1.000
_cell.length_b   1.000
_cell.length_c   1.000
_cell.angle_alpha   90.00
_cell.angle_beta   90.00
_cell.angle_gamma   90.00
#
_symmetry.space_group_name_H-M   'P 1'
#
loop_
_entity.id
_entity.type
_entity.pdbx_description
1 polymer ?
#
loop_
_entity_poly.entity_id
_entity_poly.type
_entity_poly.pdbx_seq_one_letter_code
_entity_poly.pdbx_strand_id
1 'polypeptide(L)'
;VGLFFADVVSARDLRQFVLPDFDMLRMPQWAIRAERYGEWAGGDIHAEFIFIPFMTYDDIGVVGAEYFPFRPVAGPGQRIDIREDRRPENELEQAGYGARLNYLKNGWDAATFFYTAASLSPAFGRSVTPGPLTVITFTPERNREYQLGATLAKDAFGGIFKAEAVYTANRLFENIDLRDADGLSTQNVLSWVAAMEFNIRGNTRLTVQGFQNIHTNHEVGVVPEEVENGYTLLIATRALHPDIEPEILYVSSLNRLDSMFQAKVNWDASANVRLVTGVDFFEGGPLGFFGRYDQTDRVYLEGRYSF
;
A
#
# COMPACT_ATOMS: atom_id res chain seq x y z
N VAL A 1 -6.94 9.71 -0.98
CA VAL A 1 -6.21 8.67 -1.76
C VAL A 1 -6.42 7.38 -1.01
N GLY A 2 -6.87 6.30 -1.67
CA GLY A 2 -7.26 5.07 -0.99
C GLY A 2 -6.17 3.99 -0.89
N LEU A 3 -5.05 4.15 -1.60
CA LEU A 3 -3.97 3.15 -1.68
C LEU A 3 -2.59 3.82 -1.86
N PHE A 4 -1.52 3.13 -1.44
CA PHE A 4 -0.14 3.60 -1.54
C PHE A 4 0.50 3.17 -2.87
N PHE A 5 1.05 4.12 -3.64
CA PHE A 5 1.80 3.86 -4.87
C PHE A 5 3.23 4.38 -4.78
N ALA A 6 3.43 5.71 -4.76
CA ALA A 6 4.78 6.29 -4.62
C ALA A 6 5.34 6.30 -3.19
N ASP A 7 4.60 5.78 -2.21
CA ASP A 7 5.08 5.63 -0.83
C ASP A 7 5.89 4.33 -0.70
N VAL A 8 7.16 4.42 -1.09
CA VAL A 8 8.09 3.27 -1.19
C VAL A 8 9.10 3.20 -0.06
N VAL A 9 9.19 4.25 0.76
CA VAL A 9 10.22 4.40 1.80
C VAL A 9 9.68 4.02 3.18
N SER A 10 8.47 4.48 3.50
CA SER A 10 7.89 4.30 4.83
C SER A 10 7.37 2.87 4.99
N ALA A 11 7.81 2.19 6.04
CA ALA A 11 7.16 0.95 6.47
C ALA A 11 5.73 1.26 6.94
N ARG A 12 4.86 0.25 6.95
CA ARG A 12 3.45 0.39 7.27
C ARG A 12 2.99 -0.59 8.33
N ASP A 13 2.13 -0.14 9.23
CA ASP A 13 1.38 -0.99 10.14
C ASP A 13 0.14 -1.53 9.42
N LEU A 14 0.23 -2.75 8.90
CA LEU A 14 -0.82 -3.42 8.13
C LEU A 14 -1.60 -4.43 8.99
N ARG A 15 -1.49 -4.38 10.32
CA ARG A 15 -2.22 -5.26 11.24
C ARG A 15 -3.74 -5.11 11.15
N GLN A 16 -4.20 -3.97 10.63
CA GLN A 16 -5.60 -3.67 10.34
C GLN A 16 -5.82 -3.37 8.84
N PHE A 17 -5.01 -4.01 7.99
CA PHE A 17 -4.98 -3.74 6.55
C PHE A 17 -4.72 -2.24 6.28
N VAL A 18 -5.29 -1.65 5.23
CA VAL A 18 -5.19 -0.21 4.91
C VAL A 18 -6.36 0.61 5.47
N LEU A 19 -7.09 0.07 6.46
CA LEU A 19 -8.32 0.66 6.96
C LEU A 19 -8.13 1.90 7.87
N PRO A 20 -7.11 1.94 8.76
CA PRO A 20 -6.80 3.14 9.53
C PRO A 20 -6.44 4.33 8.64
N ASP A 21 -6.51 5.54 9.21
CA ASP A 21 -6.08 6.75 8.52
C ASP A 21 -4.60 6.64 8.09
N PHE A 22 -4.28 7.14 6.89
CA PHE A 22 -2.94 7.03 6.28
C PHE A 22 -1.80 7.54 7.15
N ASP A 23 -2.06 8.55 7.98
CA ASP A 23 -1.06 9.13 8.88
C ASP A 23 -0.74 8.20 10.07
N MET A 24 -1.64 7.29 10.41
CA MET A 24 -1.43 6.27 11.45
C MET A 24 -0.78 5.00 10.90
N LEU A 25 -0.98 4.71 9.61
CA LEU A 25 -0.39 3.54 8.96
C LEU A 25 1.14 3.63 8.84
N ARG A 26 1.71 4.83 8.70
CA ARG A 26 3.15 4.99 8.46
C ARG A 26 3.97 4.73 9.72
N MET A 27 4.91 3.82 9.61
CA MET A 27 5.95 3.57 10.60
C MET A 27 7.21 4.37 10.28
N PRO A 28 7.89 4.95 11.28
CA PRO A 28 9.06 5.78 11.07
C PRO A 28 10.26 4.96 10.57
N GLN A 29 11.10 5.58 9.75
CA GLN A 29 12.41 5.06 9.32
C GLN A 29 13.53 5.90 9.92
N TRP A 30 14.61 5.27 10.36
CA TRP A 30 15.82 5.97 10.79
C TRP A 30 16.66 6.33 9.56
N ALA A 31 16.68 7.61 9.19
CA ALA A 31 17.32 8.06 7.95
C ALA A 31 18.31 9.21 8.18
N ILE A 32 19.39 9.19 7.40
CA ILE A 32 20.19 10.37 7.08
C ILE A 32 19.58 10.99 5.83
N ARG A 33 19.26 12.28 5.89
CA ARG A 33 18.70 13.06 4.79
C ARG A 33 19.61 14.23 4.44
N ALA A 34 19.82 14.42 3.15
CA ALA A 34 20.44 15.62 2.59
C ALA A 34 19.48 16.24 1.58
N GLU A 35 19.32 17.56 1.62
CA GLU A 35 18.40 18.27 0.73
C GLU A 35 19.05 19.54 0.18
N ARG A 36 18.63 19.94 -1.02
CA ARG A 36 19.07 21.17 -1.65
C ARG A 36 17.95 21.78 -2.47
N TYR A 37 17.74 23.07 -2.24
CA TYR A 37 16.83 23.91 -3.01
C TYR A 37 17.61 24.74 -4.03
N GLY A 38 16.97 25.07 -5.15
CA GLY A 38 17.52 25.96 -6.16
C GLY A 38 16.46 26.35 -7.18
N GLU A 39 16.88 27.05 -8.22
CA GLU A 39 16.02 27.49 -9.31
C GLU A 39 16.63 27.06 -10.65
N TRP A 40 15.79 26.63 -11.59
CA TRP A 40 16.20 26.30 -12.94
C TRP A 40 15.12 26.65 -13.94
N ALA A 41 15.50 27.31 -15.04
CA ALA A 41 14.61 27.72 -16.11
C ALA A 41 13.34 28.47 -15.62
N GLY A 42 13.44 29.23 -14.52
CA GLY A 42 12.32 29.97 -13.92
C GLY A 42 11.30 29.09 -13.18
N GLY A 43 11.72 27.93 -12.67
CA GLY A 43 10.96 27.14 -11.71
C GLY A 43 11.83 26.70 -10.54
N ASP A 44 11.19 26.28 -9.46
CA ASP A 44 11.87 25.84 -8.23
C ASP A 44 12.26 24.38 -8.36
N ILE A 45 13.50 24.06 -7.99
CA ILE A 45 14.01 22.70 -7.89
C ILE A 45 14.26 22.37 -6.42
N HIS A 46 13.88 21.15 -6.03
CA HIS A 46 14.25 20.56 -4.76
C HIS A 46 14.81 19.16 -4.98
N ALA A 47 16.07 18.95 -4.61
CA ALA A 47 16.74 17.65 -4.68
C ALA A 47 16.92 17.09 -3.27
N GLU A 48 16.63 15.81 -3.10
CA GLU A 48 16.73 15.09 -1.83
C GLU A 48 17.50 13.79 -2.02
N PHE A 49 18.30 13.43 -1.03
CA PHE A 49 18.92 12.13 -0.90
C PHE A 49 18.62 11.57 0.49
N ILE A 50 18.32 10.27 0.54
CA ILE A 50 18.10 9.56 1.78
C ILE A 50 18.99 8.32 1.85
N PHE A 51 19.43 8.00 3.06
CA PHE A 51 20.12 6.76 3.41
C PHE A 51 19.55 6.23 4.73
N ILE A 52 19.08 4.99 4.74
CA ILE A 52 18.43 4.31 5.85
C ILE A 52 19.32 3.14 6.25
N PRO A 53 20.23 3.29 7.23
CA PRO A 53 21.14 2.22 7.63
C PRO A 53 20.42 1.05 8.30
N PHE A 54 19.28 1.30 8.94
CA PHE A 54 18.50 0.33 9.69
C PHE A 54 17.05 0.39 9.24
N MET A 55 16.66 -0.57 8.41
CA MET A 55 15.33 -0.62 7.82
C MET A 55 14.29 -1.06 8.84
N THR A 56 13.17 -0.34 8.87
CA THR A 56 11.90 -0.83 9.42
C THR A 56 11.10 -1.48 8.29
N TYR A 57 10.36 -2.54 8.60
CA TYR A 57 9.55 -3.30 7.65
C TYR A 57 8.07 -3.24 8.02
N ASP A 58 7.20 -3.55 7.06
CA ASP A 58 5.76 -3.56 7.31
C ASP A 58 5.40 -4.53 8.44
N ASP A 59 4.50 -4.10 9.33
CA ASP A 59 3.92 -4.95 10.36
C ASP A 59 2.63 -5.59 9.83
N ILE A 60 2.74 -6.84 9.36
CA ILE A 60 1.62 -7.61 8.82
C ILE A 60 0.83 -8.38 9.90
N GLY A 61 1.16 -8.18 11.18
CA GLY A 61 0.58 -8.91 12.29
C GLY A 61 1.13 -10.33 12.46
N VAL A 62 0.47 -11.10 13.33
CA VAL A 62 0.84 -12.48 13.64
C VAL A 62 0.05 -13.46 12.78
N VAL A 63 0.60 -14.65 12.57
CA VAL A 63 -0.08 -15.73 11.85
C VAL A 63 -1.44 -16.02 12.50
N GLY A 64 -2.50 -16.06 11.69
CA GLY A 64 -3.87 -16.27 12.14
C GLY A 64 -4.60 -15.02 12.62
N ALA A 65 -3.93 -13.85 12.63
CA ALA A 65 -4.60 -12.58 12.91
C ALA A 65 -5.63 -12.22 11.83
N GLU A 66 -6.57 -11.39 12.24
CA GLU A 66 -7.75 -10.98 11.49
C GLU A 66 -7.44 -10.37 10.10
N TYR A 67 -6.33 -9.65 9.96
CA TYR A 67 -5.89 -9.09 8.67
C TYR A 67 -4.53 -9.62 8.19
N PHE A 68 -4.12 -10.80 8.69
CA PHE A 68 -2.88 -11.42 8.20
C PHE A 68 -3.00 -11.71 6.69
N PRO A 69 -2.07 -11.19 5.86
CA PRO A 69 -2.27 -11.11 4.41
C PRO A 69 -2.07 -12.44 3.68
N PHE A 70 -1.38 -13.39 4.31
CA PHE A 70 -1.04 -14.67 3.68
C PHE A 70 -1.88 -15.82 4.29
N ARG A 71 -2.87 -16.29 3.53
CA ARG A 71 -3.87 -17.28 3.98
C ARG A 71 -3.91 -18.52 3.08
N PRO A 72 -2.84 -19.34 3.04
CA PRO A 72 -2.84 -20.55 2.24
C PRO A 72 -3.90 -21.53 2.76
N VAL A 73 -4.58 -22.23 1.84
CA VAL A 73 -5.59 -23.24 2.16
C VAL A 73 -4.96 -24.62 2.09
N ALA A 74 -5.10 -25.42 3.16
CA ALA A 74 -4.56 -26.78 3.19
C ALA A 74 -5.45 -27.73 2.37
N GLY A 75 -4.84 -28.51 1.48
CA GLY A 75 -5.52 -29.62 0.81
C GLY A 75 -5.69 -30.86 1.70
N PRO A 76 -6.48 -31.85 1.27
CA PRO A 76 -6.63 -33.11 1.99
C PRO A 76 -5.27 -33.78 2.26
N GLY A 77 -5.03 -34.17 3.51
CA GLY A 77 -3.76 -34.81 3.92
C GLY A 77 -2.56 -33.86 4.00
N GLN A 78 -2.79 -32.54 3.99
CA GLN A 78 -1.76 -31.53 4.18
C GLN A 78 -1.89 -30.83 5.53
N ARG A 79 -0.75 -30.43 6.09
CA ARG A 79 -0.64 -29.51 7.22
C ARG A 79 0.16 -28.29 6.77
N ILE A 80 -0.34 -27.11 7.11
CA ILE A 80 0.35 -25.84 6.87
C ILE A 80 1.09 -25.44 8.16
N ASP A 81 2.37 -25.08 8.00
CA ASP A 81 3.20 -24.44 9.01
C ASP A 81 3.65 -23.09 8.44
N ILE A 82 3.46 -21.97 9.14
CA ILE A 82 3.90 -20.65 8.69
C ILE A 82 4.88 -20.13 9.73
N ARG A 83 6.11 -19.87 9.30
CA ARG A 83 7.15 -19.31 10.16
C ARG A 83 6.86 -17.84 10.45
N GLU A 84 7.23 -17.41 11.65
CA GLU A 84 7.20 -16.00 12.01
C GLU A 84 8.16 -15.19 11.12
N ASP A 85 7.76 -13.96 10.77
CA ASP A 85 8.61 -13.03 10.01
C ASP A 85 9.77 -12.55 10.88
N ARG A 86 10.91 -13.21 10.71
CA ARG A 86 12.18 -12.75 11.26
C ARG A 86 12.70 -11.64 10.35
N ARG A 87 12.39 -10.41 10.73
CA ARG A 87 12.91 -9.20 10.07
C ARG A 87 14.43 -9.33 9.91
N PRO A 88 14.98 -8.98 8.73
CA PRO A 88 16.42 -9.04 8.49
C PRO A 88 17.19 -8.39 9.63
N GLU A 89 18.34 -8.99 9.99
CA GLU A 89 19.24 -8.36 10.94
C GLU A 89 19.69 -7.00 10.37
N ASN A 90 19.92 -6.05 11.27
CA ASN A 90 20.26 -4.67 10.96
C ASN A 90 21.69 -4.56 10.39
N GLU A 91 21.87 -5.06 9.19
CA GLU A 91 23.12 -5.08 8.44
C GLU A 91 23.12 -4.02 7.33
N LEU A 92 24.29 -3.47 7.02
CA LEU A 92 24.45 -2.46 5.97
C LEU A 92 24.06 -2.97 4.58
N GLU A 93 24.07 -4.28 4.34
CA GLU A 93 23.61 -4.89 3.09
C GLU A 93 22.10 -4.67 2.84
N GLN A 94 21.34 -4.53 3.93
CA GLN A 94 19.90 -4.29 3.90
C GLN A 94 19.53 -2.80 3.89
N ALA A 95 20.53 -1.90 3.98
CA ALA A 95 20.30 -0.47 4.06
C ALA A 95 19.56 0.07 2.83
N GLY A 96 18.58 0.95 3.05
CA GLY A 96 17.86 1.64 1.99
C GLY A 96 18.60 2.89 1.55
N TYR A 97 18.56 3.23 0.26
CA TYR A 97 19.00 4.55 -0.22
C TYR A 97 18.25 4.98 -1.47
N GLY A 98 18.15 6.28 -1.64
CA GLY A 98 17.46 6.84 -2.79
C GLY A 98 17.70 8.33 -2.95
N ALA A 99 17.31 8.82 -4.11
CA ALA A 99 17.35 10.24 -4.44
C ALA A 99 16.03 10.63 -5.11
N ARG A 100 15.61 11.86 -4.87
CA ARG A 100 14.40 12.46 -5.44
C ARG A 100 14.73 13.84 -5.97
N LEU A 101 14.13 14.18 -7.11
CA LEU A 101 14.19 15.50 -7.71
C LEU A 101 12.78 15.99 -7.96
N ASN A 102 12.44 17.14 -7.38
CA ASN A 102 11.17 17.83 -7.58
C ASN A 102 11.42 19.10 -8.40
N TYR A 103 10.45 19.44 -9.23
CA TYR A 103 10.42 20.65 -10.02
C TYR A 103 9.02 21.25 -10.01
N LEU A 104 8.92 22.48 -9.52
CA LEU A 104 7.69 23.25 -9.46
C LEU A 104 7.77 24.42 -10.44
N LYS A 105 6.88 24.45 -11.44
CA LYS A 105 6.79 25.58 -12.38
C LYS A 105 5.37 25.79 -12.89
N ASN A 106 4.90 27.03 -12.84
CA ASN A 106 3.56 27.42 -13.33
C ASN A 106 2.44 26.52 -12.77
N GLY A 107 2.55 26.15 -11.49
CA GLY A 107 1.63 25.26 -10.78
C GLY A 107 1.67 23.80 -11.21
N TRP A 108 2.65 23.38 -12.02
CA TRP A 108 2.99 21.96 -12.19
C TRP A 108 4.00 21.56 -11.14
N ASP A 109 3.64 20.65 -10.25
CA ASP A 109 4.55 20.01 -9.31
C ASP A 109 4.87 18.61 -9.84
N ALA A 110 6.10 18.41 -10.32
CA ALA A 110 6.56 17.15 -10.87
C ALA A 110 7.74 16.64 -10.05
N ALA A 111 7.80 15.33 -9.81
CA ALA A 111 8.97 14.71 -9.21
C ALA A 111 9.35 13.42 -9.93
N THR A 112 10.63 13.07 -9.82
CA THR A 112 11.11 11.73 -10.12
C THR A 112 12.03 11.27 -9.00
N PHE A 113 12.07 9.97 -8.75
CA PHE A 113 12.91 9.40 -7.71
C PHE A 113 13.41 8.02 -8.09
N PHE A 114 14.54 7.66 -7.51
CA PHE A 114 15.05 6.30 -7.45
C PHE A 114 15.21 5.90 -5.99
N TYR A 115 14.81 4.68 -5.65
CA TYR A 115 14.98 4.12 -4.31
C TYR A 115 15.28 2.63 -4.40
N THR A 116 16.09 2.12 -3.49
CA THR A 116 16.39 0.69 -3.39
C THR A 116 16.62 0.29 -1.93
N ALA A 117 16.01 -0.83 -1.55
CA ALA A 117 16.09 -1.45 -0.24
C ALA A 117 15.59 -2.90 -0.33
N ALA A 118 15.71 -3.68 0.74
CA ALA A 118 14.93 -4.90 0.87
C ALA A 118 13.42 -4.59 0.87
N SER A 119 12.62 -5.48 0.28
CA SER A 119 11.17 -5.33 0.21
C SER A 119 10.56 -5.10 1.60
N LEU A 120 9.68 -4.09 1.71
CA LEU A 120 9.01 -3.73 2.96
C LEU A 120 8.00 -4.78 3.41
N SER A 121 7.40 -5.53 2.48
CA SER A 121 6.53 -6.67 2.77
C SER A 121 7.22 -7.98 2.38
N PRO A 122 7.07 -9.08 3.15
CA PRO A 122 7.65 -10.36 2.78
C PRO A 122 6.78 -11.07 1.74
N ALA A 123 7.40 -11.91 0.92
CA ALA A 123 6.72 -12.99 0.22
C ALA A 123 6.91 -14.29 1.00
N PHE A 124 6.02 -15.26 0.83
CA PHE A 124 6.07 -16.52 1.59
C PHE A 124 6.54 -17.69 0.72
N GLY A 125 7.84 -17.99 0.78
CA GLY A 125 8.42 -19.16 0.12
C GLY A 125 8.00 -20.45 0.84
N ARG A 126 7.84 -21.55 0.10
CA ARG A 126 7.38 -22.84 0.63
C ARG A 126 8.47 -23.89 0.58
N SER A 127 8.39 -24.83 1.51
CA SER A 127 9.11 -26.09 1.46
C SER A 127 8.17 -27.23 1.82
N VAL A 128 8.29 -28.36 1.11
CA VAL A 128 7.39 -29.51 1.27
C VAL A 128 8.15 -30.65 1.93
N THR A 129 7.65 -31.13 3.06
CA THR A 129 8.13 -32.34 3.74
C THR A 129 7.13 -33.47 3.55
N PRO A 130 7.42 -34.46 2.68
CA PRO A 130 6.53 -35.59 2.44
C PRO A 130 6.38 -36.48 3.67
N GLY A 131 5.17 -37.01 3.89
CA GLY A 131 4.88 -37.96 4.97
C GLY A 131 3.43 -38.44 4.93
N PRO A 132 2.99 -39.25 5.92
CA PRO A 132 1.58 -39.63 6.06
C PRO A 132 0.63 -38.43 6.16
N LEU A 133 1.15 -37.32 6.70
CA LEU A 133 0.59 -35.98 6.61
C LEU A 133 1.67 -35.10 5.98
N THR A 134 1.44 -34.60 4.76
CA THR A 134 2.41 -33.74 4.07
C THR A 134 2.46 -32.38 4.76
N VAL A 135 3.64 -31.95 5.21
CA VAL A 135 3.80 -30.64 5.85
C VAL A 135 4.33 -29.64 4.83
N ILE A 136 3.60 -28.55 4.61
CA ILE A 136 4.04 -27.41 3.79
C ILE A 136 4.43 -26.30 4.76
N THR A 137 5.72 -25.96 4.78
CA THR A 137 6.26 -24.90 5.63
C THR A 137 6.48 -23.65 4.78
N PHE A 138 5.83 -22.54 5.16
CA PHE A 138 6.02 -21.25 4.55
C PHE A 138 6.99 -20.38 5.37
N THR A 139 7.97 -19.78 4.70
CA THR A 139 9.01 -18.94 5.30
C THR A 139 8.94 -17.55 4.66
N PRO A 140 8.84 -16.48 5.47
CA PRO A 140 8.94 -15.11 4.97
C PRO A 140 10.30 -14.83 4.33
N GLU A 141 10.28 -14.33 3.10
CA GLU A 141 11.46 -14.02 2.28
C GLU A 141 11.33 -12.63 1.67
N ARG A 142 12.48 -11.97 1.51
CA ARG A 142 12.57 -10.59 1.00
C ARG A 142 13.75 -10.49 0.07
N ASN A 143 13.54 -9.86 -1.08
CA ASN A 143 14.62 -9.48 -1.97
C ASN A 143 14.86 -7.97 -1.92
N ARG A 144 16.06 -7.58 -2.36
CA ARG A 144 16.35 -6.18 -2.65
C ARG A 144 15.63 -5.76 -3.93
N GLU A 145 14.84 -4.71 -3.81
CA GLU A 145 14.05 -4.12 -4.88
C GLU A 145 14.71 -2.84 -5.40
N TYR A 146 14.43 -2.52 -6.66
CA TYR A 146 14.85 -1.26 -7.29
C TYR A 146 13.62 -0.54 -7.80
N GLN A 147 13.42 0.70 -7.37
CA GLN A 147 12.21 1.45 -7.63
C GLN A 147 12.54 2.76 -8.31
N LEU A 148 11.98 2.96 -9.49
CA LEU A 148 12.04 4.21 -10.24
C LEU A 148 10.63 4.77 -10.32
N GLY A 149 10.42 5.98 -9.80
CA GLY A 149 9.09 6.58 -9.74
C GLY A 149 9.04 8.01 -10.26
N ALA A 150 7.83 8.44 -10.56
CA ALA A 150 7.50 9.79 -10.94
C ALA A 150 6.14 10.19 -10.36
N THR A 151 6.00 11.46 -10.00
CA THR A 151 4.74 12.04 -9.53
C THR A 151 4.46 13.34 -10.29
N LEU A 152 3.18 13.66 -10.46
CA LEU A 152 2.73 14.88 -11.11
C LEU A 152 1.47 15.39 -10.42
N ALA A 153 1.43 16.67 -10.06
CA ALA A 153 0.24 17.31 -9.52
C ALA A 153 0.03 18.69 -10.15
N LYS A 154 -1.25 19.03 -10.32
CA LYS A 154 -1.66 20.35 -10.83
C LYS A 154 -3.08 20.68 -10.42
N ASP A 155 -3.32 21.94 -10.07
CA ASP A 155 -4.67 22.53 -10.09
C ASP A 155 -5.10 22.78 -11.55
N ALA A 156 -5.99 21.94 -12.06
CA ALA A 156 -6.45 21.96 -13.45
C ALA A 156 -7.81 21.26 -13.61
N PHE A 157 -8.49 21.51 -14.73
CA PHE A 157 -9.74 20.84 -15.09
C PHE A 157 -10.88 21.00 -14.06
N GLY A 158 -10.86 22.09 -13.27
CA GLY A 158 -11.85 22.36 -12.23
C GLY A 158 -11.64 21.59 -10.91
N GLY A 159 -10.46 20.99 -10.72
CA GLY A 159 -10.08 20.28 -9.51
C GLY A 159 -8.55 20.15 -9.36
N ILE A 160 -8.12 19.27 -8.48
CA ILE A 160 -6.71 18.95 -8.29
C ILE A 160 -6.44 17.60 -8.95
N PHE A 161 -5.63 17.62 -10.01
CA PHE A 161 -5.12 16.42 -10.67
C PHE A 161 -3.86 15.94 -9.97
N LYS A 162 -3.77 14.63 -9.73
CA LYS A 162 -2.58 13.95 -9.21
C LYS A 162 -2.34 12.66 -10.00
N ALA A 163 -1.09 12.37 -10.34
CA ALA A 163 -0.69 11.11 -10.92
C ALA A 163 0.63 10.63 -10.33
N GLU A 164 0.76 9.33 -10.15
CA GLU A 164 1.97 8.68 -9.67
C GLU A 164 2.23 7.43 -10.51
N ALA A 165 3.49 7.12 -10.78
CA ALA A 165 3.90 5.88 -11.42
C ALA A 165 5.20 5.39 -10.78
N VAL A 166 5.31 4.10 -10.53
CA VAL A 166 6.47 3.44 -9.95
C VAL A 166 6.73 2.13 -10.68
N TYR A 167 7.92 2.00 -11.23
CA TYR A 167 8.44 0.72 -11.70
C TYR A 167 9.27 0.09 -10.58
N THR A 168 8.84 -1.07 -10.09
CA THR A 168 9.54 -1.87 -9.07
C THR A 168 10.11 -3.11 -9.73
N ALA A 169 11.43 -3.29 -9.67
CA ALA A 169 12.11 -4.48 -10.15
C ALA A 169 12.52 -5.41 -9.01
N ASN A 170 12.59 -6.70 -9.31
CA ASN A 170 13.03 -7.79 -8.42
C ASN A 170 12.14 -8.04 -7.18
N ARG A 171 10.83 -7.78 -7.29
CA ARG A 171 9.89 -8.07 -6.21
C ARG A 171 9.50 -9.54 -6.21
N LEU A 172 9.50 -10.17 -5.04
CA LEU A 172 9.01 -11.54 -4.89
C LEU A 172 7.49 -11.58 -4.80
N PHE A 173 6.89 -12.57 -5.46
CA PHE A 173 5.47 -12.91 -5.39
C PHE A 173 5.31 -14.41 -5.16
N GLU A 174 4.27 -14.80 -4.43
CA GLU A 174 3.93 -16.21 -4.29
C GLU A 174 3.48 -16.82 -5.62
N ASN A 175 4.01 -18.00 -5.91
CA ASN A 175 3.68 -18.82 -7.07
C ASN A 175 2.96 -20.12 -6.65
N ILE A 176 1.73 -20.28 -7.10
CA ILE A 176 0.89 -21.45 -6.80
C ILE A 176 1.18 -22.67 -7.68
N ASP A 177 2.05 -22.56 -8.69
CA ASP A 177 2.47 -23.70 -9.51
C ASP A 177 3.26 -24.70 -8.67
N LEU A 178 2.70 -25.87 -8.40
CA LEU A 178 3.30 -26.93 -7.57
C LEU A 178 4.65 -27.45 -8.08
N ARG A 179 5.04 -27.15 -9.33
CA ARG A 179 6.34 -27.52 -9.90
C ARG A 179 7.47 -26.61 -9.43
N ASP A 180 7.11 -25.41 -8.96
CA ASP A 180 8.04 -24.50 -8.34
C ASP A 180 8.44 -25.03 -6.95
N ALA A 181 9.73 -25.19 -6.71
CA ALA A 181 10.22 -25.81 -5.49
C ALA A 181 10.02 -24.91 -4.26
N ASP A 182 10.29 -23.61 -4.40
CA ASP A 182 10.13 -22.62 -3.35
C ASP A 182 8.82 -21.82 -3.48
N GLY A 183 8.11 -21.94 -4.60
CA GLY A 183 6.83 -21.28 -4.79
C GLY A 183 6.94 -19.76 -4.79
N LEU A 184 8.06 -19.22 -5.28
CA LEU A 184 8.30 -17.80 -5.42
C LEU A 184 8.73 -17.45 -6.85
N SER A 185 8.10 -16.41 -7.40
CA SER A 185 8.52 -15.82 -8.67
C SER A 185 9.02 -14.40 -8.45
N THR A 186 10.12 -14.06 -9.12
CA THR A 186 10.63 -12.68 -9.16
C THR A 186 9.92 -11.91 -10.27
N GLN A 187 9.30 -10.79 -9.92
CA GLN A 187 8.48 -9.99 -10.81
C GLN A 187 8.92 -8.53 -10.83
N ASN A 188 8.66 -7.89 -11.97
CA ASN A 188 8.85 -6.48 -12.23
C ASN A 188 7.48 -5.86 -12.49
N VAL A 189 7.11 -4.86 -11.70
CA VAL A 189 5.76 -4.30 -11.69
C VAL A 189 5.82 -2.81 -11.98
N LEU A 190 5.06 -2.36 -12.99
CA LEU A 190 4.74 -0.96 -13.18
C LEU A 190 3.39 -0.65 -12.53
N SER A 191 3.41 0.06 -11.41
CA SER A 191 2.23 0.51 -10.68
C SER A 191 1.98 1.98 -10.99
N TRP A 192 0.80 2.34 -11.49
CA TRP A 192 0.44 3.74 -11.71
C TRP A 192 -0.96 4.05 -11.23
N VAL A 193 -1.17 5.32 -10.90
CA VAL A 193 -2.43 5.84 -10.43
C VAL A 193 -2.63 7.28 -10.89
N ALA A 194 -3.87 7.61 -11.25
CA ALA A 194 -4.29 8.97 -11.57
C ALA A 194 -5.57 9.29 -10.80
N ALA A 195 -5.64 10.50 -10.24
CA ALA A 195 -6.74 10.96 -9.41
C ALA A 195 -7.13 12.39 -9.74
N MET A 196 -8.43 12.65 -9.64
CA MET A 196 -9.02 13.98 -9.68
C MET A 196 -9.76 14.22 -8.36
N GLU A 197 -9.46 15.35 -7.72
CA GLU A 197 -10.15 15.81 -6.51
C GLU A 197 -10.93 17.09 -6.80
N PHE A 198 -12.22 17.08 -6.52
CA PHE A 198 -13.14 18.19 -6.77
C PHE A 198 -13.69 18.71 -5.46
N ASN A 199 -13.69 20.03 -5.31
CA ASN A 199 -14.45 20.72 -4.27
C ASN A 199 -15.82 21.11 -4.84
N ILE A 200 -16.84 20.34 -4.47
CA ILE A 200 -18.23 20.58 -4.82
C ILE A 200 -18.85 21.54 -3.78
N ARG A 201 -20.09 21.96 -4.00
CA ARG A 201 -20.85 22.84 -3.11
C ARG A 201 -20.91 22.31 -1.67
N GLY A 202 -20.90 23.25 -0.72
CA GLY A 202 -21.09 22.97 0.70
C GLY A 202 -19.92 22.24 1.35
N ASN A 203 -18.67 22.54 0.97
CA ASN A 203 -17.48 21.85 1.50
C ASN A 203 -17.57 20.32 1.33
N THR A 204 -18.01 19.89 0.15
CA THR A 204 -18.05 18.47 -0.22
C THR A 204 -16.88 18.17 -1.13
N ARG A 205 -16.02 17.26 -0.70
CA ARG A 205 -14.89 16.77 -1.49
C ARG A 205 -15.28 15.46 -2.16
N LEU A 206 -15.07 15.39 -3.48
CA LEU A 206 -15.17 14.17 -4.27
C LEU A 206 -13.80 13.84 -4.85
N THR A 207 -13.29 12.64 -4.59
CA THR A 207 -12.10 12.12 -5.24
C THR A 207 -12.46 10.92 -6.09
N VAL A 208 -12.05 10.95 -7.36
CA VAL A 208 -12.14 9.82 -8.28
C VAL A 208 -10.71 9.44 -8.67
N GLN A 209 -10.37 8.18 -8.53
CA GLN A 209 -9.02 7.67 -8.75
C GLN A 209 -9.09 6.35 -9.53
N GLY A 210 -8.22 6.18 -10.52
CA GLY A 210 -8.04 4.95 -11.27
C GLY A 210 -6.58 4.49 -11.17
N PHE A 211 -6.36 3.21 -11.00
CA PHE A 211 -5.03 2.64 -10.83
C PHE A 211 -4.86 1.32 -11.57
N GLN A 212 -3.60 0.98 -11.83
CA GLN A 212 -3.23 -0.27 -12.47
C GLN A 212 -1.86 -0.76 -11.98
N ASN A 213 -1.70 -2.07 -11.88
CA ASN A 213 -0.40 -2.74 -11.72
C ASN A 213 -0.16 -3.65 -12.93
N ILE A 214 0.98 -3.49 -13.59
CA ILE A 214 1.37 -4.26 -14.77
C ILE A 214 2.60 -5.09 -14.44
N HIS A 215 2.46 -6.41 -14.43
CA HIS A 215 3.54 -7.38 -14.27
C HIS A 215 4.26 -7.60 -15.60
N THR A 216 5.35 -6.87 -15.84
CA THR A 216 6.05 -6.83 -17.13
C THR A 216 6.79 -8.11 -17.53
N ASN A 217 6.97 -9.03 -16.57
CA ASN A 217 7.56 -10.36 -16.76
C ASN A 217 6.69 -11.42 -16.03
N HIS A 218 5.38 -11.37 -16.26
CA HIS A 218 4.42 -12.26 -15.62
C HIS A 218 4.78 -13.74 -15.81
N GLU A 219 4.78 -14.49 -14.72
CA GLU A 219 5.02 -15.92 -14.71
C GLU A 219 3.74 -16.70 -14.39
N VAL A 220 3.60 -17.88 -15.02
CA VAL A 220 2.47 -18.77 -14.75
C VAL A 220 2.47 -19.16 -13.27
N GLY A 221 1.30 -19.04 -12.64
CA GLY A 221 1.10 -19.39 -11.24
C GLY A 221 1.32 -18.23 -10.26
N VAL A 222 1.78 -17.07 -10.70
CA VAL A 222 1.67 -15.84 -9.90
C VAL A 222 0.20 -15.47 -9.72
N VAL A 223 -0.21 -15.17 -8.47
CA VAL A 223 -1.63 -14.93 -8.13
C VAL A 223 -2.19 -13.68 -8.82
N PRO A 224 -1.54 -12.50 -8.74
CA PRO A 224 -1.86 -11.37 -9.61
C PRO A 224 -1.87 -11.75 -11.10
N GLU A 225 -2.86 -11.26 -11.83
CA GLU A 225 -2.87 -11.28 -13.29
C GLU A 225 -1.80 -10.33 -13.84
N GLU A 226 -1.48 -10.48 -15.12
CA GLU A 226 -0.48 -9.63 -15.78
C GLU A 226 -0.82 -8.13 -15.69
N VAL A 227 -2.11 -7.80 -15.71
CA VAL A 227 -2.59 -6.42 -15.61
C VAL A 227 -3.74 -6.35 -14.62
N GLU A 228 -3.49 -5.83 -13.43
CA GLU A 228 -4.50 -5.60 -12.39
C GLU A 228 -4.99 -4.16 -12.45
N ASN A 229 -6.30 -3.95 -12.51
CA ASN A 229 -6.94 -2.65 -12.65
C ASN A 229 -7.89 -2.40 -11.50
N GLY A 230 -8.02 -1.15 -11.10
CA GLY A 230 -9.03 -0.79 -10.12
C GLY A 230 -9.31 0.70 -10.08
N TYR A 231 -10.27 1.05 -9.26
CA TYR A 231 -10.64 2.43 -9.04
C TYR A 231 -11.04 2.68 -7.58
N THR A 232 -11.02 3.95 -7.21
CA THR A 232 -11.41 4.44 -5.90
C THR A 232 -12.33 5.64 -6.05
N LEU A 233 -13.39 5.64 -5.26
CA LEU A 233 -14.30 6.76 -5.09
C LEU A 233 -14.28 7.15 -3.61
N LEU A 234 -14.05 8.43 -3.33
CA LEU A 234 -14.16 8.98 -1.99
C LEU A 234 -15.07 10.20 -2.03
N ILE A 235 -16.03 10.25 -1.12
CA ILE A 235 -16.84 11.45 -0.86
C ILE A 235 -16.78 11.78 0.62
N ALA A 236 -16.46 13.02 0.94
CA ALA A 236 -16.48 13.55 2.30
C ALA A 236 -17.19 14.91 2.31
N THR A 237 -17.96 15.23 3.33
CA THR A 237 -18.72 16.49 3.36
C THR A 237 -18.81 17.11 4.75
N ARG A 238 -18.64 18.43 4.81
CA ARG A 238 -18.97 19.26 5.98
C ARG A 238 -20.18 20.17 5.72
N ALA A 239 -20.99 19.83 4.72
CA ALA A 239 -22.17 20.63 4.35
C ALA A 239 -23.23 20.69 5.47
N LEU A 240 -23.29 19.64 6.30
CA LEU A 240 -24.29 19.48 7.34
C LEU A 240 -23.91 20.17 8.65
N HIS A 241 -22.62 20.12 9.01
CA HIS A 241 -22.08 20.72 10.23
C HIS A 241 -20.56 20.93 10.07
N PRO A 242 -19.99 22.04 10.58
CA PRO A 242 -18.55 22.31 10.45
C PRO A 242 -17.66 21.26 11.13
N ASP A 243 -18.12 20.71 12.26
CA ASP A 243 -17.34 19.77 13.08
C ASP A 243 -17.66 18.29 12.80
N ILE A 244 -18.60 17.98 11.91
CA ILE A 244 -18.99 16.61 11.58
C ILE A 244 -18.75 16.38 10.09
N GLU A 245 -17.90 15.39 9.78
CA GLU A 245 -17.55 15.01 8.43
C GLU A 245 -17.83 13.53 8.19
N PRO A 246 -19.01 13.20 7.64
CA PRO A 246 -19.27 11.89 7.06
C PRO A 246 -18.38 11.68 5.84
N GLU A 247 -17.80 10.49 5.73
CA GLU A 247 -16.95 10.03 4.64
C GLU A 247 -17.40 8.65 4.17
N ILE A 248 -17.43 8.45 2.85
CA ILE A 248 -17.60 7.16 2.21
C ILE A 248 -16.44 6.95 1.26
N LEU A 249 -15.77 5.81 1.38
CA LEU A 249 -14.70 5.33 0.53
C LEU A 249 -15.13 4.00 -0.07
N TYR A 250 -15.05 3.88 -1.40
CA TYR A 250 -15.25 2.63 -2.11
C TYR A 250 -14.04 2.37 -3.00
N VAL A 251 -13.44 1.18 -2.85
CA VAL A 251 -12.30 0.73 -3.64
C VAL A 251 -12.66 -0.59 -4.29
N SER A 252 -12.43 -0.73 -5.58
CA SER A 252 -12.75 -1.96 -6.31
C SER A 252 -11.63 -2.34 -7.26
N SER A 253 -11.30 -3.63 -7.28
CA SER A 253 -10.49 -4.26 -8.31
C SER A 253 -11.41 -4.84 -9.39
N LEU A 254 -11.04 -4.61 -10.65
CA LEU A 254 -11.85 -4.97 -11.82
C LEU A 254 -11.54 -6.39 -12.32
N ASN A 255 -10.42 -6.98 -11.91
CA ASN A 255 -9.97 -8.29 -12.38
C ASN A 255 -10.70 -9.44 -11.69
N ARG A 256 -10.75 -9.39 -10.35
CA ARG A 256 -11.42 -10.41 -9.52
C ARG A 256 -12.75 -9.96 -8.93
N LEU A 257 -13.22 -8.77 -9.34
CA LEU A 257 -14.48 -8.15 -8.91
C LEU A 257 -14.62 -8.10 -7.38
N ASP A 258 -13.51 -7.85 -6.70
CA ASP A 258 -13.45 -7.70 -5.25
C ASP A 258 -13.39 -6.22 -4.86
N SER A 259 -13.90 -5.89 -3.68
CA SER A 259 -14.05 -4.51 -3.25
C SER A 259 -13.95 -4.33 -1.74
N MET A 260 -13.71 -3.08 -1.35
CA MET A 260 -13.77 -2.60 0.03
C MET A 260 -14.66 -1.37 0.07
N PHE A 261 -15.61 -1.37 0.99
CA PHE A 261 -16.45 -0.23 1.31
C PHE A 261 -16.20 0.21 2.75
N GLN A 262 -15.88 1.49 2.94
CA GLN A 262 -15.74 2.11 4.24
C GLN A 262 -16.71 3.29 4.33
N ALA A 263 -17.47 3.35 5.41
CA ALA A 263 -18.26 4.51 5.77
C ALA A 263 -17.94 4.92 7.20
N LYS A 264 -17.56 6.18 7.40
CA LYS A 264 -17.22 6.70 8.73
C LYS A 264 -17.74 8.11 8.94
N VAL A 265 -17.86 8.50 10.20
CA VAL A 265 -18.19 9.86 10.61
C VAL A 265 -17.08 10.35 11.52
N ASN A 266 -16.39 11.39 11.08
CA ASN A 266 -15.41 12.10 11.87
C ASN A 266 -16.12 13.24 12.62
N TRP A 267 -15.89 13.32 13.94
CA TRP A 267 -16.44 14.37 14.77
C TRP A 267 -15.32 15.06 15.56
N ASP A 268 -15.10 16.33 15.23
CA ASP A 268 -14.20 17.23 15.96
C ASP A 268 -14.95 17.76 17.21
N ALA A 269 -15.06 16.91 18.24
CA ALA A 269 -15.83 17.20 19.45
C ALA A 269 -15.31 18.40 20.25
N SER A 270 -14.00 18.68 20.17
CA SER A 270 -13.37 19.91 20.63
C SER A 270 -12.02 20.11 19.92
N ALA A 271 -11.33 21.21 20.19
CA ALA A 271 -9.99 21.46 19.62
C ALA A 271 -8.98 20.33 19.88
N ASN A 272 -9.16 19.57 20.97
CA ASN A 272 -8.21 18.53 21.39
C ASN A 272 -8.77 17.11 21.28
N VAL A 273 -10.06 16.93 20.95
CA VAL A 273 -10.73 15.63 20.94
C VAL A 273 -11.39 15.40 19.60
N ARG A 274 -10.98 14.33 18.92
CA ARG A 274 -11.64 13.81 17.72
C ARG A 274 -12.17 12.42 17.98
N LEU A 275 -13.42 12.18 17.61
CA LEU A 275 -14.06 10.87 17.66
C LEU A 275 -14.36 10.41 16.24
N VAL A 276 -14.18 9.12 15.97
CA VAL A 276 -14.51 8.51 14.67
C VAL A 276 -15.33 7.26 14.93
N THR A 277 -16.45 7.12 14.26
CA THR A 277 -17.21 5.87 14.23
C THR A 277 -17.40 5.44 12.79
N GLY A 278 -17.30 4.15 12.50
CA GLY A 278 -17.38 3.68 11.14
C GLY A 278 -17.63 2.19 11.03
N VAL A 279 -17.84 1.79 9.78
CA VAL A 279 -18.04 0.42 9.33
C VAL A 279 -17.18 0.18 8.10
N ASP A 280 -16.57 -1.01 8.04
CA ASP A 280 -15.79 -1.46 6.90
C ASP A 280 -16.34 -2.82 6.45
N PHE A 281 -16.59 -2.95 5.15
CA PHE A 281 -17.07 -4.17 4.49
C PHE A 281 -16.13 -4.59 3.38
N PHE A 282 -15.91 -5.89 3.25
CA PHE A 282 -15.15 -6.48 2.15
C PHE A 282 -16.02 -7.42 1.34
N GLU A 283 -15.84 -7.42 0.02
CA GLU A 283 -16.53 -8.36 -0.87
C GLU A 283 -15.53 -8.99 -1.85
N GLY A 284 -15.69 -10.29 -2.13
CA GLY A 284 -15.03 -10.95 -3.25
C GLY A 284 -14.44 -12.32 -2.93
N GLY A 285 -13.72 -12.91 -3.90
CA GLY A 285 -13.12 -14.23 -3.74
C GLY A 285 -11.85 -14.24 -2.87
N PRO A 286 -11.46 -15.41 -2.31
CA PRO A 286 -10.34 -15.53 -1.36
C PRO A 286 -8.95 -15.24 -1.98
N LEU A 287 -8.84 -15.25 -3.31
CA LEU A 287 -7.61 -14.86 -4.04
C LEU A 287 -7.58 -13.37 -4.39
N GLY A 288 -8.68 -12.64 -4.14
CA GLY A 288 -8.76 -11.20 -4.29
C GLY A 288 -7.84 -10.46 -3.32
N PHE A 289 -7.52 -9.20 -3.63
CA PHE A 289 -6.81 -8.32 -2.73
C PHE A 289 -7.69 -7.93 -1.53
N PHE A 290 -8.97 -7.66 -1.77
CA PHE A 290 -9.98 -7.35 -0.76
C PHE A 290 -10.76 -8.58 -0.33
N GLY A 291 -11.15 -9.44 -1.28
CA GLY A 291 -12.02 -10.59 -1.02
C GLY A 291 -11.45 -11.64 -0.05
N ARG A 292 -10.12 -11.64 0.19
CA ARG A 292 -9.51 -12.46 1.26
C ARG A 292 -9.98 -12.08 2.68
N TYR A 293 -10.63 -10.92 2.82
CA TYR A 293 -11.18 -10.38 4.05
C TYR A 293 -12.72 -10.32 4.07
N ASP A 294 -13.42 -10.98 3.13
CA ASP A 294 -14.89 -11.01 2.99
C ASP A 294 -15.65 -11.45 4.27
N GLN A 295 -14.98 -12.13 5.20
CA GLN A 295 -15.54 -12.52 6.51
C GLN A 295 -14.98 -11.71 7.69
N THR A 296 -14.48 -10.51 7.39
CA THR A 296 -13.67 -9.68 8.30
C THR A 296 -14.20 -8.24 8.35
N ASP A 297 -15.51 -8.10 8.19
CA ASP A 297 -16.20 -6.82 8.32
C ASP A 297 -16.13 -6.33 9.76
N ARG A 298 -16.02 -5.01 9.94
CA ARG A 298 -15.88 -4.43 11.29
C ARG A 298 -16.74 -3.20 11.49
N VAL A 299 -17.11 -3.00 12.75
CA VAL A 299 -17.69 -1.75 13.28
C VAL A 299 -16.75 -1.24 14.35
N TYR A 300 -16.44 0.06 14.33
CA TYR A 300 -15.43 0.63 15.22
C TYR A 300 -15.82 2.00 15.78
N LEU A 301 -15.15 2.34 16.89
CA LEU A 301 -15.13 3.64 17.52
C LEU A 301 -13.68 3.96 17.90
N GLU A 302 -13.18 5.09 17.43
CA GLU A 302 -11.85 5.61 17.74
C GLU A 302 -11.96 6.95 18.45
N GLY A 303 -11.05 7.19 19.37
CA GLY A 303 -10.91 8.47 20.07
C GLY A 303 -9.47 8.93 20.05
N ARG A 304 -9.23 10.15 19.58
CA ARG A 304 -7.92 10.80 19.56
C ARG A 304 -7.96 12.02 20.46
N TYR A 305 -6.96 12.11 21.33
CA TYR A 305 -6.68 13.30 22.13
C TYR A 305 -5.33 13.91 21.73
N SER A 306 -5.31 15.21 21.44
CA SER A 306 -4.11 15.97 21.13
C SER A 306 -3.80 16.93 22.28
N PHE A 307 -2.55 16.94 22.76
CA PHE A 307 -2.07 17.75 23.89
C PHE A 307 -0.99 18.74 23.47
#